data_AF-A0A938CWN0-F1
#
_entry.id   AF-A0A938CWN0-F1
#
_cell.length_a   1.000
_cell.length_b   1.000
_cell.length_c   1.000
_cell.angle_alpha   90.00
_cell.angle_beta   90.00
_cell.angle_gamma   90.00
#
_symmetry.space_group_name_H-M   'P 1'
#
loop_
_entity.id
_entity.type
_entity.pdbx_description
1 polymer ?
#
loop_
_entity_poly.entity_id
_entity_poly.type
_entity_poly.pdbx_seq_one_letter_code
_entity_poly.pdbx_strand_id
1 'polypeptide(L)'
;MTQEVNIEGMGQMPPMTDRQCLRDGEATAERLSRPEGMQDCRAERQQVQGDRFSATYVCREGRIEIDGRMAPDRYDGTGRVDMREGGQTMRGQMKMSGRRIGNC
;
A
#
# COMPACT_ATOMS: atom_id res chain seq x y z
N MET A 1 -10.00 0.78 -3.65
CA MET A 1 -8.96 1.11 -2.67
C MET A 1 -8.63 2.59 -2.79
N THR A 2 -8.63 3.31 -1.68
CA THR A 2 -8.19 4.70 -1.55
C THR A 2 -6.85 4.72 -0.84
N GLN A 3 -5.89 5.44 -1.40
CA GLN A 3 -4.54 5.63 -0.89
C GLN A 3 -4.31 7.12 -0.65
N GLU A 4 -3.91 7.47 0.57
CA GLU A 4 -3.50 8.81 0.95
C GLU A 4 -2.02 8.76 1.28
N VAL A 5 -1.22 9.68 0.74
CA VAL A 5 0.21 9.74 1.04
C VAL A 5 0.54 11.15 1.51
N ASN A 6 1.19 11.25 2.65
CA ASN A 6 1.66 12.50 3.22
C ASN A 6 3.18 12.46 3.30
N ILE A 7 3.86 13.33 2.55
CA ILE A 7 5.32 13.40 2.49
C ILE A 7 5.78 14.61 3.29
N GLU A 8 6.74 14.41 4.21
CA GLU A 8 7.35 15.50 4.97
C GLU A 8 7.97 16.53 4.01
N GLY A 9 7.59 17.80 4.15
CA GLY A 9 8.09 18.90 3.34
C GLY A 9 7.36 19.16 2.01
N MET A 10 6.50 18.25 1.54
CA MET A 10 5.68 18.45 0.33
C MET A 10 4.17 18.54 0.62
N GLY A 11 3.74 18.18 1.83
CA GLY A 11 2.34 18.19 2.24
C GLY A 11 1.59 16.91 1.86
N GLN A 12 0.27 16.91 2.09
CA GLN A 12 -0.58 15.76 1.76
C GLN A 12 -0.80 15.70 0.25
N MET A 13 -0.37 14.61 -0.38
CA MET A 13 -0.71 14.33 -1.77
C MET A 13 -2.20 13.99 -1.88
N PRO A 14 -2.86 14.38 -2.99
CA PRO A 14 -4.27 14.07 -3.18
C PRO A 14 -4.53 12.57 -3.11
N PRO A 15 -5.64 12.13 -2.49
CA PRO A 15 -5.97 10.72 -2.38
C PRO A 15 -6.14 10.09 -3.76
N MET A 16 -5.45 8.98 -4.00
CA MET A 16 -5.64 8.15 -5.18
C MET A 16 -6.66 7.08 -4.87
N THR A 17 -7.78 7.06 -5.60
CA THR A 17 -8.78 5.99 -5.45
C THR A 17 -8.84 5.17 -6.72
N ASP A 18 -8.59 3.87 -6.58
CA ASP A 18 -8.76 2.89 -7.65
C ASP A 18 -9.89 1.90 -7.32
N ARG A 19 -10.58 1.39 -8.34
CA ARG A 19 -11.52 0.28 -8.19
C ARG A 19 -10.92 -0.99 -8.80
N GLN A 20 -10.35 -1.82 -7.92
CA GLN A 20 -9.86 -3.14 -8.31
C GLN A 20 -10.98 -4.18 -8.25
N CYS A 21 -11.09 -4.95 -9.32
CA CYS A 21 -11.92 -6.15 -9.37
C CYS A 21 -11.05 -7.38 -9.12
N LEU A 22 -11.29 -8.03 -7.98
CA LEU A 22 -10.58 -9.24 -7.56
C LEU A 22 -11.59 -10.37 -7.49
N ARG A 23 -11.29 -11.51 -8.13
CA ARG A 23 -12.12 -12.71 -8.00
C ARG A 23 -12.02 -13.27 -6.58
N ASP A 24 -12.97 -14.14 -6.21
CA ASP A 24 -12.90 -14.86 -4.94
C ASP A 24 -11.54 -15.58 -4.80
N GLY A 25 -10.88 -15.37 -3.65
CA GLY A 25 -9.54 -15.91 -3.38
C GLY A 25 -8.37 -15.10 -3.96
N GLU A 26 -8.61 -14.13 -4.85
CA GLU A 26 -7.54 -13.25 -5.38
C GLU A 26 -7.25 -12.04 -4.50
N ALA A 27 -8.14 -11.73 -3.55
CA ALA A 27 -7.94 -10.72 -2.50
C ALA A 27 -6.93 -11.20 -1.45
N THR A 28 -5.74 -11.56 -1.92
CA THR A 28 -4.60 -11.89 -1.09
C THR A 28 -3.98 -10.61 -0.55
N ALA A 29 -3.31 -10.72 0.60
CA ALA A 29 -2.51 -9.62 1.12
C ALA A 29 -1.55 -9.08 0.06
N GLU A 30 -0.94 -9.96 -0.73
CA GLU A 30 0.02 -9.59 -1.77
C GLU A 30 -0.59 -8.71 -2.88
N ARG A 31 -1.82 -9.00 -3.33
CA ARG A 31 -2.50 -8.12 -4.28
C ARG A 31 -2.99 -6.83 -3.66
N LEU A 32 -3.46 -6.88 -2.41
CA LEU A 32 -3.99 -5.70 -1.73
C LEU A 32 -2.90 -4.76 -1.22
N SER A 33 -1.73 -5.31 -0.86
CA SER A 33 -0.57 -4.56 -0.38
C SER A 33 0.31 -4.06 -1.51
N ARG A 34 0.01 -4.36 -2.77
CA ARG A 34 0.72 -3.80 -3.91
C ARG A 34 -0.02 -2.55 -4.40
N PRO A 35 0.35 -1.35 -3.93
CA PRO A 35 -0.24 -0.12 -4.43
C PRO A 35 0.04 0.02 -5.93
N GLU A 36 -1.00 0.43 -6.67
CA GLU A 36 -0.88 0.70 -8.10
C GLU A 36 0.06 1.88 -8.36
N GLY A 37 0.89 1.76 -9.40
CA GLY A 37 1.97 2.71 -9.72
C GLY A 37 3.37 2.26 -9.30
N MET A 38 3.51 1.21 -8.49
CA MET A 38 4.82 0.66 -8.06
C MET A 38 5.38 -0.40 -9.02
N GLN A 39 5.54 -0.04 -10.30
CA GLN A 39 6.08 -0.97 -11.31
C GLN A 39 7.58 -1.29 -11.05
N ASP A 40 8.31 -0.39 -10.40
CA ASP A 40 9.74 -0.51 -10.10
C ASP A 40 10.07 -0.90 -8.65
N CYS A 41 9.11 -1.52 -7.95
CA CYS A 41 9.29 -1.98 -6.57
C CYS A 41 9.23 -3.50 -6.47
N ARG A 42 10.21 -4.09 -5.76
CA ARG A 42 10.29 -5.52 -5.47
C ARG A 42 9.89 -5.79 -4.03
N ALA A 43 9.05 -6.80 -3.79
CA ALA A 43 8.78 -7.27 -2.44
C ALA A 43 10.04 -7.92 -1.83
N GLU A 44 10.48 -7.40 -0.68
CA GLU A 44 11.58 -7.97 0.11
C GLU A 44 11.05 -8.92 1.18
N ARG A 45 9.96 -8.54 1.85
CA ARG A 45 9.29 -9.35 2.88
C ARG A 45 7.80 -9.20 2.76
N GLN A 46 7.09 -10.32 2.90
CA GLN A 46 5.64 -10.32 3.00
C GLN A 46 5.25 -11.36 4.04
N GLN A 47 4.37 -10.97 4.96
CA GLN A 47 3.84 -11.84 5.99
C GLN A 47 2.34 -11.64 6.07
N VAL A 48 1.63 -12.75 6.19
CA VAL A 48 0.18 -12.76 6.42
C VAL A 48 -0.07 -13.68 7.61
N GLN A 49 -0.71 -13.15 8.64
CA GLN A 49 -1.07 -13.93 9.82
C GLN A 49 -2.52 -13.60 10.19
N GLY A 50 -3.42 -14.52 9.85
CA GLY A 50 -4.86 -14.33 10.06
C GLY A 50 -5.38 -13.13 9.26
N ASP A 51 -5.93 -12.15 9.96
CA ASP A 51 -6.46 -10.90 9.41
C ASP A 51 -5.38 -9.83 9.20
N ARG A 52 -4.14 -10.04 9.66
CA ARG A 52 -3.05 -9.07 9.55
C ARG A 52 -2.14 -9.38 8.38
N PHE A 53 -1.67 -8.34 7.71
CA PHE A 53 -0.60 -8.44 6.74
C PHE A 53 0.46 -7.37 6.97
N SER A 54 1.70 -7.71 6.67
CA SER A 54 2.81 -6.78 6.59
C SER A 54 3.62 -7.06 5.34
N ALA A 55 4.06 -6.00 4.68
CA ALA A 55 4.83 -6.08 3.46
C ALA A 55 5.90 -4.99 3.42
N THR A 56 7.09 -5.37 3.02
CA THR A 56 8.19 -4.47 2.72
C THR A 56 8.49 -4.56 1.23
N TYR A 57 8.43 -3.43 0.56
CA TYR A 57 8.84 -3.25 -0.82
C TYR A 57 10.10 -2.39 -0.88
N VAL A 58 11.04 -2.79 -1.72
CA VAL A 58 12.25 -2.04 -2.06
C VAL A 58 12.09 -1.55 -3.50
N CYS A 59 12.03 -0.24 -3.65
CA CYS A 59 11.92 0.45 -4.93
C CYS A 59 13.28 0.98 -5.33
N ARG A 60 13.47 1.27 -6.63
CA ARG A 60 14.69 1.92 -7.12
C ARG A 60 15.03 3.20 -6.35
N GLU A 61 14.00 3.97 -6.01
CA GLU A 61 14.10 5.28 -5.37
C GLU A 61 13.66 5.25 -3.91
N GLY A 62 13.56 4.08 -3.26
CA GLY A 62 13.07 4.07 -1.88
C GLY A 62 12.76 2.72 -1.25
N ARG A 63 12.24 2.77 -0.03
CA ARG A 63 11.72 1.62 0.72
C ARG A 63 10.32 1.95 1.20
N ILE A 64 9.43 0.97 1.12
CA ILE A 64 8.03 1.12 1.47
C ILE A 64 7.66 -0.03 2.38
N GLU A 65 7.19 0.32 3.56
CA GLU A 65 6.76 -0.64 4.58
C GLU A 65 5.27 -0.45 4.78
N ILE A 66 4.52 -1.54 4.76
CA ILE A 66 3.07 -1.53 4.83
C ILE A 66 2.67 -2.53 5.90
N ASP A 67 1.80 -2.10 6.80
CA ASP A 67 1.17 -2.92 7.82
C ASP A 67 -0.33 -2.65 7.80
N GLY A 68 -1.14 -3.70 7.80
CA GLY A 68 -2.58 -3.52 7.78
C GLY A 68 -3.36 -4.74 8.20
N ARG A 69 -4.66 -4.61 8.06
CA ARG A 69 -5.64 -5.65 8.35
C ARG A 69 -6.64 -5.82 7.21
N MET A 70 -7.07 -7.05 7.05
CA MET A 70 -8.08 -7.49 6.10
C MET A 70 -9.26 -8.07 6.88
N ALA A 71 -10.42 -7.45 6.71
CA ALA A 71 -11.71 -8.01 7.07
C ALA A 71 -12.41 -8.54 5.81
N PRO A 72 -13.47 -9.36 5.93
CA PRO A 72 -14.14 -9.95 4.76
C PRO A 72 -14.65 -8.93 3.74
N ASP A 73 -15.05 -7.75 4.19
CA ASP A 73 -15.57 -6.68 3.34
C ASP A 73 -14.72 -5.41 3.35
N ARG A 74 -13.62 -5.37 4.10
CA ARG A 74 -12.87 -4.13 4.33
C ARG A 74 -11.36 -4.39 4.41
N TYR A 75 -10.61 -3.39 3.96
CA TYR A 75 -9.17 -3.34 4.00
C TYR A 75 -8.74 -2.02 4.64
N ASP A 76 -7.85 -2.07 5.62
CA ASP A 76 -7.20 -0.89 6.16
C ASP A 76 -5.71 -1.17 6.33
N GLY A 77 -4.88 -0.30 5.78
CA GLY A 77 -3.43 -0.37 5.87
C GLY A 77 -2.85 0.99 6.18
N THR A 78 -1.70 0.97 6.83
CA THR A 78 -0.81 2.12 6.98
C THR A 78 0.55 1.72 6.48
N GLY A 79 1.30 2.66 5.94
CA GLY A 79 2.64 2.41 5.50
C GLY A 79 3.57 3.59 5.74
N ARG A 80 4.86 3.29 5.79
CA ARG A 80 5.94 4.28 5.72
C ARG A 80 6.55 4.21 4.35
N VAL A 81 6.82 5.39 3.80
CA VAL A 81 7.42 5.57 2.49
C VAL A 81 8.69 6.38 2.69
N ASP A 82 9.85 5.77 2.46
CA ASP A 82 11.12 6.47 2.41
C ASP A 82 11.53 6.60 0.94
N MET A 83 11.45 7.80 0.38
CA MET A 83 11.84 8.10 -1.00
C MET A 83 13.15 8.87 -1.03
N ARG A 84 13.95 8.67 -2.07
CA ARG A 84 15.17 9.43 -2.34
C ARG A 84 14.97 10.27 -3.58
N GLU A 85 14.97 11.59 -3.41
CA GLU A 85 14.89 12.54 -4.52
C GLU A 85 15.99 13.60 -4.35
N GLY A 86 16.73 13.89 -5.43
CA GLY A 86 17.77 14.92 -5.40
C GLY A 86 18.88 14.73 -4.36
N GLY A 87 19.14 13.48 -3.94
CA GLY A 87 20.13 13.16 -2.89
C GLY A 87 19.63 13.32 -1.45
N GLN A 88 18.37 13.70 -1.24
CA GLN A 88 17.73 13.77 0.07
C GLN A 88 16.76 12.60 0.26
N THR A 89 16.65 12.09 1.49
CA THR A 89 15.65 11.08 1.83
C THR A 89 14.42 11.78 2.40
N MET A 90 13.32 11.74 1.68
CA MET A 90 12.01 12.21 2.11
C MET A 90 11.26 11.05 2.75
N ARG A 91 10.70 11.27 3.94
CA ARG A 91 9.83 10.28 4.57
C ARG A 91 8.39 10.70 4.41
N GLY A 92 7.53 9.71 4.27
CA GLY A 92 6.11 9.89 4.16
C GLY A 92 5.34 8.79 4.87
N GLN A 93 4.09 9.07 5.14
CA GLN A 93 3.12 8.11 5.65
C GLN A 93 2.07 7.88 4.59
N MET A 94 1.82 6.61 4.31
CA MET A 94 0.74 6.16 3.44
C MET A 94 -0.38 5.61 4.30
N LYS A 95 -1.62 5.93 3.97
CA LYS A 95 -2.80 5.27 4.52
C LYS A 95 -3.56 4.67 3.36
N MET A 96 -3.94 3.41 3.50
CA MET A 96 -4.71 2.69 2.51
C MET A 96 -6.01 2.23 3.14
N SER A 97 -7.10 2.39 2.42
CA SER A 97 -8.40 1.90 2.84
C SER A 97 -9.14 1.33 1.63
N GLY A 98 -9.94 0.30 1.84
CA GLY A 98 -10.66 -0.36 0.78
C GLY A 98 -11.88 -1.05 1.32
N ARG A 99 -12.88 -1.22 0.45
CA ARG A 99 -14.06 -2.01 0.74
C ARG A 99 -14.32 -2.95 -0.41
N ARG A 100 -14.76 -4.17 -0.12
CA ARG A 100 -15.32 -5.08 -1.12
C ARG A 100 -16.64 -4.50 -1.62
N ILE A 101 -16.73 -4.22 -2.91
CA ILE A 101 -17.96 -3.73 -3.54
C ILE A 101 -18.57 -4.88 -4.36
N GLY A 102 -19.26 -5.79 -3.67
CA GLY A 102 -20.00 -6.89 -4.30
C GLY A 102 -19.13 -7.87 -5.12
N ASN A 103 -19.80 -8.62 -5.99
CA ASN A 103 -19.15 -9.44 -7.00
C ASN A 103 -18.79 -8.51 -8.18
N CYS A 104 -17.50 -8.32 -8.41
CA CYS A 104 -17.00 -8.24 -9.76
C CYS A 104 -16.99 -9.67 -10.36
#